data_AF-A0A2N7QWH5-F1
#
_entry.id   AF-A0A2N7QWH5-F1
#
_cell.length_a   1.000
_cell.length_b   1.000
_cell.length_c   1.000
_cell.angle_alpha   90.00
_cell.angle_beta   90.00
_cell.angle_gamma   90.00
#
_symmetry.space_group_name_H-M   'P 1'
#
loop_
_entity.id
_entity.type
_entity.pdbx_description
1 polymer ?
#
loop_
_entity_poly.entity_id
_entity_poly.type
_entity_poly.pdbx_seq_one_letter_code
_entity_poly.pdbx_strand_id
1 'polypeptide(L)'
;MEPIKLLHLHLPKTGGTALWRFFVDQFGEQAVTPPQQAIMLSEALLQWEDRPVISGHFIARHGDTIPHDRMALSVLRDPVDRFLSEYFYHQYDVDNQPIEVGRRVRSLDEHIAHLAQLSNDSVLVQTEMLYPLGTDAQTRLTTEEKLAAAKNAIDGFSLVGIQSEMDDFCSMLNATFHRTPSAVRRINVTSRRIDQDTLTEAQRRAIRQLVEPEIELYEYARSRFRRDRRSFISSANRVPQGEPEPVSPPIPSAAPSQKRDFGDLRCEICGVEVIGRASGPGQVMTGEPMTVALHISVHEKLDDVNVGIAIKNERGSLVFGTNSLLLGETYAVSPGRYVISFNLLNRLGPGTFQLDAALTPTSSHYDGCFHWRHDVASFSVPAYATHHFEGQVMMDVDLNVENVEAGSECTRKCAVGEHAPLRTFGNTSKTLTDFRSTLNIMSRVDMVPRGSDLLLQVKVTNNGAEAWPHGGRYPTHLSYRWLAPDGTIIVADGLRSELACDVQPGSSLVTYMQVRTPDQAGKFQLIASLVQEHVAWFIDTGGDNGRAMPLTVS
;
A
#
# COMPACT_ATOMS: atom_id res chain seq x y z
N MET A 1 2.85 -33.17 22.00
CA MET A 1 3.70 -31.99 21.80
C MET A 1 2.87 -31.00 21.02
N GLU A 2 2.76 -29.77 21.51
CA GLU A 2 2.17 -28.69 20.71
C GLU A 2 2.96 -28.52 19.41
N PRO A 3 2.30 -28.17 18.29
CA PRO A 3 2.99 -27.92 17.04
C PRO A 3 3.93 -26.73 17.20
N ILE A 4 5.22 -26.92 16.87
CA ILE A 4 6.23 -25.86 16.91
C ILE A 4 5.82 -24.77 15.92
N LYS A 5 5.55 -23.56 16.43
CA LYS A 5 5.37 -22.35 15.62
C LYS A 5 6.55 -21.41 15.80
N LEU A 6 7.15 -21.01 14.68
CA LEU A 6 8.36 -20.19 14.62
C LEU A 6 8.14 -18.97 13.74
N LEU A 7 8.70 -17.85 14.18
CA LEU A 7 8.91 -16.65 13.37
C LEU A 7 10.41 -16.36 13.33
N HIS A 8 11.01 -16.37 12.15
CA HIS A 8 12.38 -15.93 11.93
C HIS A 8 12.37 -14.62 11.17
N LEU A 9 12.69 -13.53 11.87
CA LEU A 9 12.94 -12.22 11.27
C LEU A 9 14.34 -12.22 10.68
N HIS A 10 14.44 -12.41 9.36
CA HIS A 10 15.71 -12.43 8.66
C HIS A 10 16.21 -11.00 8.42
N LEU A 11 17.32 -10.63 9.04
CA LEU A 11 18.01 -9.38 8.75
C LEU A 11 18.94 -9.53 7.52
N PRO A 12 19.00 -8.57 6.60
CA PRO A 12 19.88 -8.63 5.43
C PRO A 12 21.34 -8.89 5.80
N LYS A 13 21.95 -9.82 5.05
CA LYS A 13 23.38 -10.19 5.16
C LYS A 13 23.81 -10.73 6.53
N THR A 14 22.89 -11.25 7.35
CA THR A 14 23.21 -11.91 8.64
C THR A 14 23.23 -13.44 8.58
N GLY A 15 23.20 -14.02 7.38
CA GLY A 15 23.27 -15.47 7.17
C GLY A 15 21.91 -16.18 7.20
N GLY A 16 20.80 -15.45 7.11
CA GLY A 16 19.48 -16.07 7.22
C GLY A 16 19.08 -16.96 6.04
N THR A 17 19.75 -16.95 4.88
CA THR A 17 19.53 -18.01 3.89
C THR A 17 20.05 -19.37 4.37
N ALA A 18 21.20 -19.39 5.06
CA ALA A 18 21.71 -20.61 5.68
C ALA A 18 20.76 -21.10 6.79
N LEU A 19 20.23 -20.17 7.59
CA LEU A 19 19.26 -20.49 8.64
C LEU A 19 17.90 -20.93 8.07
N TRP A 20 17.42 -20.32 6.98
CA TRP A 20 16.23 -20.77 6.27
C TRP A 20 16.41 -22.22 5.77
N ARG A 21 17.58 -22.53 5.20
CA ARG A 21 17.88 -23.91 4.78
C ARG A 21 17.94 -24.87 5.95
N PHE A 22 18.51 -24.46 7.08
CA PHE A 22 18.48 -25.23 8.32
C PHE A 22 17.03 -25.56 8.74
N PHE A 23 16.11 -24.59 8.67
CA PHE A 23 14.69 -24.88 8.95
C PHE A 23 14.07 -25.85 7.93
N VAL A 24 14.39 -25.72 6.65
CA VAL A 24 13.92 -26.67 5.63
C VAL A 24 14.44 -28.09 5.89
N ASP A 25 15.71 -28.22 6.27
CA ASP A 25 16.31 -29.52 6.57
C ASP A 25 15.69 -30.15 7.87
N GLN A 26 15.24 -29.33 8.82
CA GLN A 26 14.65 -29.78 10.10
C GLN A 26 13.13 -30.04 10.05
N PHE A 27 12.38 -29.23 9.30
CA PHE A 27 10.91 -29.23 9.29
C PHE A 27 10.32 -29.67 7.95
N GLY A 28 11.12 -29.73 6.88
CA GLY A 28 10.68 -29.98 5.52
C GLY A 28 10.27 -28.69 4.79
N GLU A 29 10.45 -28.67 3.48
CA GLU A 29 10.25 -27.49 2.64
C GLU A 29 8.82 -26.93 2.70
N GLN A 30 7.81 -27.81 2.79
CA GLN A 30 6.40 -27.40 2.86
C GLN A 30 6.03 -26.72 4.20
N ALA A 31 6.82 -26.97 5.26
CA ALA A 31 6.58 -26.41 6.59
C ALA A 31 7.17 -25.01 6.77
N VAL A 32 8.04 -24.57 5.86
CA VAL A 32 8.73 -23.27 5.91
C VAL A 32 8.17 -22.36 4.81
N THR A 33 7.93 -21.09 5.10
CA THR A 33 7.55 -20.12 4.06
C THR A 33 8.58 -20.10 2.92
N PRO A 34 8.16 -19.88 1.66
CA PRO A 34 9.13 -19.63 0.59
C PRO A 34 9.94 -18.37 0.92
N PRO A 35 11.14 -18.16 0.35
CA PRO A 35 11.95 -16.99 0.64
C PRO A 35 11.17 -15.69 0.42
N GLN A 36 10.92 -14.93 1.48
CA GLN A 36 10.20 -13.66 1.42
C GLN A 36 11.17 -12.48 1.38
N GLN A 37 10.87 -11.51 0.51
CA GLN A 37 11.56 -10.25 0.42
C GLN A 37 10.56 -9.10 0.54
N ALA A 38 10.73 -8.26 1.56
CA ALA A 38 10.02 -6.98 1.69
C ALA A 38 8.48 -7.06 1.82
N ILE A 39 7.95 -8.11 2.44
CA ILE A 39 6.52 -8.20 2.84
C ILE A 39 6.33 -7.61 4.25
N MET A 40 5.17 -6.99 4.52
CA MET A 40 4.85 -6.48 5.86
C MET A 40 4.76 -7.65 6.87
N LEU A 41 5.27 -7.45 8.09
CA LEU A 41 5.27 -8.51 9.11
C LEU A 41 3.85 -8.99 9.45
N SER A 42 2.91 -8.06 9.62
CA SER A 42 1.50 -8.37 9.92
C SER A 42 0.84 -9.17 8.80
N GLU A 43 1.10 -8.84 7.53
CA GLU A 43 0.61 -9.59 6.37
C GLU A 43 1.21 -10.99 6.32
N ALA A 44 2.51 -11.13 6.58
CA ALA A 44 3.20 -12.41 6.60
C ALA A 44 2.63 -13.37 7.67
N LEU A 45 2.43 -12.85 8.88
CA LEU A 45 1.90 -13.62 10.00
C LEU A 45 0.51 -14.17 9.70
N LEU A 46 -0.31 -13.39 8.99
CA LEU A 46 -1.65 -13.78 8.63
C LEU A 46 -1.69 -14.70 7.41
N GLN A 47 -0.92 -14.39 6.36
CA GLN A 47 -0.88 -15.20 5.14
C GLN A 47 -0.36 -16.62 5.42
N TRP A 48 0.53 -16.76 6.39
CA TRP A 48 1.17 -18.03 6.73
C TRP A 48 0.87 -18.48 8.17
N GLU A 49 -0.28 -18.08 8.72
CA GLU A 49 -0.69 -18.42 10.09
C GLU A 49 -0.61 -19.93 10.38
N ASP A 50 -0.98 -20.76 9.40
CA ASP A 50 -0.96 -22.21 9.49
C ASP A 50 0.44 -22.83 9.29
N ARG A 51 1.44 -22.05 8.85
CA ARG A 51 2.79 -22.58 8.61
C ARG A 51 3.56 -22.72 9.92
N PRO A 52 4.22 -23.87 10.17
CA PRO A 52 5.09 -24.04 11.31
C PRO A 52 6.22 -23.00 11.37
N VAL A 53 6.86 -22.69 10.24
CA VAL A 53 7.97 -21.72 10.20
C VAL A 53 7.67 -20.60 9.23
N ILE A 54 7.54 -19.38 9.75
CA ILE A 54 7.49 -18.14 8.98
C ILE A 54 8.88 -17.50 9.01
N SER A 55 9.54 -17.39 7.87
CA SER A 55 10.91 -16.89 7.75
C SER A 55 11.07 -15.97 6.56
N GLY A 56 11.62 -14.77 6.78
CA GLY A 56 11.75 -13.80 5.70
C GLY A 56 12.26 -12.43 6.12
N HIS A 57 12.53 -11.59 5.11
CA HIS A 57 12.77 -10.16 5.32
C HIS A 57 11.43 -9.46 5.43
N PHE A 58 11.05 -9.07 6.64
CA PHE A 58 9.78 -8.41 6.91
C PHE A 58 9.97 -6.91 7.14
N ILE A 59 9.02 -6.12 6.62
CA ILE A 59 8.91 -4.70 6.94
C ILE A 59 8.02 -4.61 8.20
N ALA A 60 8.59 -4.13 9.30
CA ALA A 60 7.89 -3.95 10.56
C ALA A 60 7.47 -2.48 10.73
N ARG A 61 6.20 -2.22 11.05
CA ARG A 61 5.69 -0.87 11.34
C ARG A 61 5.81 -0.55 12.82
N HIS A 62 5.82 0.73 13.16
CA HIS A 62 5.75 1.15 14.56
C HIS A 62 4.47 0.61 15.22
N GLY A 63 4.64 -0.09 16.33
CA GLY A 63 3.55 -0.74 17.04
C GLY A 63 3.22 -2.16 16.56
N ASP A 64 3.93 -2.68 15.54
CA ASP A 64 3.98 -4.11 15.31
C ASP A 64 4.65 -4.77 16.52
N THR A 65 4.09 -5.90 16.94
CA THR A 65 4.61 -6.65 18.09
C THR A 65 5.08 -8.02 17.64
N ILE A 66 6.07 -8.55 18.34
CA ILE A 66 6.49 -9.92 18.18
C ILE A 66 5.33 -10.82 18.64
N PRO A 67 4.80 -11.71 17.78
CA PRO A 67 3.61 -12.50 18.09
C PRO A 67 3.86 -13.45 19.26
N HIS A 68 2.92 -13.51 20.20
CA HIS A 68 3.02 -14.34 21.40
C HIS A 68 2.76 -15.83 21.15
N ASP A 69 2.10 -16.20 20.05
CA ASP A 69 1.77 -17.59 19.72
C ASP A 69 2.91 -18.32 19.00
N ARG A 70 4.04 -17.65 18.75
CA ARG A 70 5.20 -18.21 18.03
C ARG A 70 6.49 -17.90 18.77
N MET A 71 7.44 -18.82 18.67
CA MET A 71 8.81 -18.56 19.11
C MET A 71 9.50 -17.67 18.07
N ALA A 72 9.84 -16.45 18.45
CA ALA A 72 10.44 -15.47 17.56
C ALA A 72 11.96 -15.48 17.65
N LEU A 73 12.62 -15.44 16.49
CA LEU A 73 14.05 -15.58 16.32
C LEU A 73 14.60 -14.49 15.40
N SER A 74 15.81 -14.02 15.68
CA SER A 74 16.59 -13.18 14.76
C SER A 74 18.09 -13.44 14.93
N VAL A 75 18.87 -13.13 13.91
CA VAL A 75 20.34 -13.24 13.93
C VAL A 75 20.97 -11.92 13.51
N LEU A 76 21.87 -11.41 14.34
CA LEU A 76 22.65 -10.21 14.07
C LEU A 76 24.06 -10.55 13.60
N ARG A 77 24.69 -9.61 12.89
CA ARG A 77 26.08 -9.73 12.42
C ARG A 77 26.87 -8.49 12.85
N ASP A 78 28.18 -8.67 13.02
CA ASP A 78 29.10 -7.55 13.23
C ASP A 78 28.86 -6.47 12.14
N PRO A 79 28.59 -5.21 12.50
CA PRO A 79 28.16 -4.20 11.52
C PRO A 79 29.22 -3.87 10.46
N VAL A 80 30.50 -3.94 10.80
CA VAL A 80 31.60 -3.72 9.84
C VAL A 80 31.65 -4.88 8.85
N ASP A 81 31.56 -6.11 9.36
CA ASP A 81 31.54 -7.32 8.53
C ASP A 81 30.28 -7.40 7.65
N ARG A 82 29.12 -6.96 8.18
CA ARG A 82 27.84 -6.83 7.45
C ARG A 82 27.96 -5.80 6.33
N PHE A 83 28.50 -4.61 6.61
CA PHE A 83 28.76 -3.55 5.63
C PHE A 83 29.60 -4.05 4.45
N LEU A 84 30.71 -4.73 4.74
CA LEU A 84 31.54 -5.32 3.69
C LEU A 84 30.77 -6.39 2.91
N SER A 85 30.01 -7.24 3.59
CA SER A 85 29.22 -8.28 2.93
C SER A 85 28.15 -7.72 2.00
N GLU A 86 27.54 -6.58 2.33
CA GLU A 86 26.57 -5.86 1.51
C GLU A 86 27.25 -5.19 0.31
N TYR A 87 28.30 -4.42 0.54
CA TYR A 87 29.06 -3.75 -0.53
C TYR A 87 29.53 -4.73 -1.61
N PHE A 88 30.23 -5.82 -1.22
CA PHE A 88 30.72 -6.80 -2.19
C PHE A 88 29.60 -7.58 -2.88
N TYR A 89 28.46 -7.79 -2.20
CA TYR A 89 27.31 -8.46 -2.80
C TYR A 89 26.70 -7.61 -3.92
N HIS A 90 26.48 -6.31 -3.68
CA HIS A 90 25.97 -5.39 -4.70
C HIS A 90 26.95 -5.21 -5.87
N GLN A 91 28.25 -5.34 -5.61
CA GLN A 91 29.30 -5.20 -6.61
C GLN A 91 29.43 -6.43 -7.53
N TYR A 92 29.24 -7.65 -7.00
CA TYR A 92 29.65 -8.89 -7.69
C TYR A 92 28.59 -10.00 -7.79
N ASP A 93 27.53 -9.97 -6.98
CA ASP A 93 26.63 -11.12 -6.78
C ASP A 93 25.15 -10.82 -7.10
N VAL A 94 24.80 -9.62 -7.57
CA VAL A 94 23.42 -9.27 -7.95
C VAL A 94 23.19 -9.61 -9.42
N ASP A 95 22.79 -10.84 -9.72
CA ASP A 95 22.54 -11.34 -11.08
C ASP A 95 21.10 -11.18 -11.59
N ASN A 96 20.19 -10.50 -10.87
CA ASN A 96 18.75 -10.60 -11.15
C ASN A 96 17.93 -9.29 -11.19
N GLN A 97 18.48 -8.19 -11.73
CA GLN A 97 17.68 -7.00 -12.06
C GLN A 97 18.01 -6.52 -13.49
N PRO A 98 17.02 -6.16 -14.32
CA PRO A 98 17.27 -5.53 -15.61
C PRO A 98 18.12 -4.28 -15.38
N ILE A 99 19.20 -4.20 -16.14
CA ILE A 99 20.25 -3.19 -16.02
C ILE A 99 19.63 -1.81 -16.26
N GLU A 100 19.34 -1.07 -15.18
CA GLU A 100 19.27 0.38 -15.31
C GLU A 100 20.67 0.89 -15.65
N VAL A 101 20.74 1.57 -16.80
CA VAL A 101 21.89 2.23 -17.36
C VAL A 101 22.39 3.27 -16.35
N GLY A 102 23.36 2.90 -15.51
CA GLY A 102 23.92 3.82 -14.51
C GLY A 102 24.78 3.22 -13.39
N ARG A 103 24.96 1.90 -13.30
CA ARG A 103 25.75 1.25 -12.24
C ARG A 103 27.24 1.63 -12.30
N ARG A 104 27.62 2.76 -11.69
CA ARG A 104 29.02 3.06 -11.40
C ARG A 104 29.50 2.12 -10.29
N VAL A 105 30.34 1.16 -10.68
CA VAL A 105 31.19 0.37 -9.78
C VAL A 105 32.09 1.37 -9.03
N ARG A 106 31.70 1.78 -7.82
CA ARG A 106 32.53 2.64 -6.97
C ARG A 106 33.59 1.78 -6.29
N SER A 107 34.77 2.34 -6.07
CA SER A 107 35.75 1.71 -5.17
C SER A 107 35.21 1.73 -3.73
N LEU A 108 35.83 0.93 -2.85
CA LEU A 108 35.42 0.90 -1.44
C LEU A 108 35.58 2.29 -0.80
N ASP A 109 36.67 2.99 -1.10
CA ASP A 109 36.93 4.34 -0.59
C ASP A 109 35.92 5.37 -1.13
N GLU A 110 35.57 5.30 -2.42
CA GLU A 110 34.54 6.15 -3.01
C GLU A 110 33.15 5.86 -2.42
N HIS A 111 32.85 4.60 -2.12
CA HIS A 111 31.59 4.20 -1.52
C HIS A 111 31.46 4.71 -0.08
N ILE A 112 32.51 4.55 0.73
CA ILE A 112 32.58 5.10 2.09
C ILE A 112 32.43 6.63 2.06
N ALA A 113 33.18 7.31 1.20
CA ALA A 113 33.14 8.77 1.08
C ALA A 113 31.74 9.26 0.65
N HIS A 114 31.08 8.54 -0.24
CA HIS A 114 29.71 8.86 -0.66
C HIS A 114 28.70 8.69 0.49
N LEU A 115 28.76 7.58 1.22
CA LEU A 115 27.84 7.35 2.34
C LEU A 115 28.06 8.36 3.46
N ALA A 116 29.30 8.78 3.71
CA ALA A 116 29.60 9.82 4.70
C ALA A 116 29.00 11.20 4.35
N GLN A 117 28.67 11.46 3.08
CA GLN A 117 28.01 12.69 2.65
C GLN A 117 26.48 12.62 2.75
N LEU A 118 25.92 11.41 2.75
CA LEU A 118 24.50 11.17 2.91
C LEU A 118 24.22 11.07 4.41
N SER A 119 23.60 12.10 5.00
CA SER A 119 23.11 12.08 6.38
C SER A 119 21.92 11.12 6.52
N ASN A 120 22.13 9.82 6.28
CA ASN A 120 21.05 8.86 6.07
C ASN A 120 21.26 7.58 6.89
N ASP A 121 20.25 7.20 7.66
CA ASP A 121 20.20 5.99 8.49
C ASP A 121 20.23 4.68 7.67
N SER A 122 20.18 4.78 6.33
CA SER A 122 20.23 3.64 5.39
C SER A 122 21.39 2.65 5.60
N VAL A 123 22.46 3.04 6.30
CA VAL A 123 23.60 2.16 6.62
C VAL A 123 23.32 1.30 7.87
N LEU A 124 22.42 1.74 8.75
CA LEU A 124 22.05 1.13 10.03
C LEU A 124 20.94 0.08 9.87
N VAL A 125 21.09 -0.81 8.89
CA VAL A 125 20.07 -1.78 8.45
C VAL A 125 19.51 -2.63 9.60
N GLN A 126 20.34 -3.09 10.54
CA GLN A 126 19.87 -3.94 11.64
C GLN A 126 19.06 -3.12 12.64
N THR A 127 19.50 -1.90 12.94
CA THR A 127 18.73 -0.97 13.79
C THR A 127 17.40 -0.65 13.13
N GLU A 128 17.41 -0.23 11.86
CA GLU A 128 16.23 0.20 11.11
C GLU A 128 15.14 -0.89 11.01
N MET A 129 15.53 -2.16 10.90
CA MET A 129 14.58 -3.27 10.86
C MET A 129 14.05 -3.71 12.24
N LEU A 130 14.77 -3.39 13.32
CA LEU A 130 14.42 -3.85 14.67
C LEU A 130 13.67 -2.81 15.48
N TYR A 131 14.02 -1.53 15.37
CA TYR A 131 13.43 -0.49 16.22
C TYR A 131 11.90 -0.40 16.13
N PRO A 132 11.23 -0.64 14.99
CA PRO A 132 9.77 -0.52 14.92
C PRO A 132 9.05 -1.56 15.81
N LEU A 133 9.72 -2.67 16.13
CA LEU A 133 9.19 -3.76 16.98
C LEU A 133 9.36 -3.51 18.48
N GLY A 134 10.12 -2.49 18.87
CA GLY A 134 10.43 -2.21 20.26
C GLY A 134 9.95 -0.83 20.74
N THR A 135 9.12 -0.19 19.93
CA THR A 135 8.48 1.08 20.28
C THR A 135 7.11 1.20 19.64
N ASP A 136 6.17 1.74 20.42
CA ASP A 136 4.87 2.20 19.93
C ASP A 136 4.94 3.70 19.56
N ALA A 137 6.09 4.37 19.73
CA ALA A 137 6.25 5.79 19.41
C ALA A 137 6.20 5.99 17.89
N GLN A 138 5.21 6.75 17.42
CA GLN A 138 4.93 6.97 15.99
C GLN A 138 5.29 8.40 15.53
N THR A 139 6.33 8.95 16.17
CA THR A 139 6.95 10.23 15.84
C THR A 139 8.33 9.99 15.22
N ARG A 140 8.93 11.01 14.60
CA ARG A 140 10.33 10.93 14.15
C ARG A 140 11.25 10.71 15.35
N LEU A 141 11.90 9.55 15.39
CA LEU A 141 12.83 9.19 16.46
C LEU A 141 14.25 9.62 16.13
N THR A 142 14.96 10.09 17.15
CA THR A 142 16.41 10.27 17.11
C THR A 142 17.12 8.92 17.00
N THR A 143 18.38 8.91 16.56
CA THR A 143 19.19 7.69 16.48
C THR A 143 19.30 6.97 17.82
N GLU A 144 19.37 7.71 18.92
CA GLU A 144 19.43 7.18 20.29
C GLU A 144 18.12 6.49 20.70
N GLU A 145 16.98 7.09 20.37
CA GLU A 145 15.65 6.51 20.61
C GLU A 145 15.42 5.25 19.75
N LYS A 146 15.82 5.29 18.47
CA LYS A 146 15.78 4.10 17.59
C LYS A 146 16.65 2.97 18.16
N LEU A 147 17.85 3.29 18.64
CA LEU A 147 18.73 2.31 19.25
C LEU A 147 18.13 1.70 20.52
N ALA A 148 17.54 2.51 21.39
CA ALA A 148 16.85 2.03 22.58
C ALA A 148 15.67 1.11 22.23
N ALA A 149 14.86 1.49 21.25
CA ALA A 149 13.75 0.69 20.75
C ALA A 149 14.24 -0.62 20.11
N ALA A 150 15.32 -0.62 19.32
CA ALA A 150 15.89 -1.84 18.75
C ALA A 150 16.39 -2.81 19.84
N LYS A 151 16.93 -2.31 20.96
CA LYS A 151 17.29 -3.14 22.12
C LYS A 151 16.06 -3.75 22.81
N ASN A 152 14.98 -2.97 22.96
CA ASN A 152 13.71 -3.49 23.47
C ASN A 152 13.17 -4.61 22.58
N ALA A 153 13.25 -4.45 21.24
CA ALA A 153 12.87 -5.49 20.31
C ALA A 153 13.71 -6.77 20.49
N ILE A 154 15.04 -6.64 20.63
CA ILE A 154 15.96 -7.76 20.93
C ILE A 154 15.51 -8.54 22.17
N ASP A 155 15.08 -7.85 23.23
CA ASP A 155 14.64 -8.49 24.46
C ASP A 155 13.30 -9.23 24.31
N GLY A 156 12.46 -8.82 23.33
CA GLY A 156 11.21 -9.48 22.99
C GLY A 156 11.37 -10.78 22.19
N PHE A 157 12.52 -11.01 21.55
CA PHE A 157 12.78 -12.28 20.84
C PHE A 157 13.00 -13.43 21.83
N SER A 158 12.48 -14.60 21.47
CA SER A 158 12.65 -15.82 22.26
C SER A 158 14.11 -16.29 22.26
N LEU A 159 14.80 -16.18 21.12
CA LEU A 159 16.25 -16.35 21.01
C LEU A 159 16.84 -15.38 19.98
N VAL A 160 18.02 -14.86 20.27
CA VAL A 160 18.78 -14.00 19.37
C VAL A 160 20.14 -14.62 19.12
N GLY A 161 20.48 -14.82 17.84
CA GLY A 161 21.75 -15.41 17.41
C GLY A 161 22.77 -14.37 16.95
N ILE A 162 24.03 -14.81 16.88
CA ILE A 162 25.14 -14.05 16.31
C ILE A 162 25.70 -14.82 15.13
N GLN A 163 25.84 -14.16 13.97
CA GLN A 163 26.21 -14.82 12.72
C GLN A 163 27.55 -15.56 12.79
N SER A 164 28.53 -15.03 13.52
CA SER A 164 29.84 -15.69 13.71
C SER A 164 29.78 -16.90 14.65
N GLU A 165 28.71 -17.07 15.42
CA GLU A 165 28.46 -18.16 16.36
C GLU A 165 27.20 -18.97 15.93
N MET A 166 26.94 -19.06 14.61
CA MET A 166 25.73 -19.69 14.04
C MET A 166 25.58 -21.18 14.41
N ASP A 167 26.68 -21.92 14.51
CA ASP A 167 26.65 -23.34 14.89
C ASP A 167 26.14 -23.53 16.33
N ASP A 168 26.55 -22.65 17.25
CA ASP A 168 26.05 -22.63 18.62
C ASP A 168 24.56 -22.26 18.66
N PHE A 169 24.16 -21.25 17.89
CA PHE A 169 22.75 -20.85 17.78
C PHE A 169 21.86 -21.99 17.26
N CYS A 170 22.30 -22.69 16.21
CA CYS A 170 21.55 -23.84 15.68
C CYS A 170 21.55 -25.04 16.64
N SER A 171 22.60 -25.21 17.43
CA SER A 171 22.63 -26.21 18.51
C SER A 171 21.61 -25.90 19.61
N MET A 172 21.48 -24.63 20.00
CA MET A 172 20.45 -24.18 20.94
C MET A 172 19.04 -24.40 20.38
N LEU A 173 18.81 -24.12 19.09
CA LEU A 173 17.54 -24.40 18.42
C LEU A 173 17.20 -25.89 18.41
N ASN A 174 18.15 -26.76 18.04
CA ASN A 174 17.95 -28.22 18.06
C ASN A 174 17.63 -28.72 19.48
N ALA A 175 18.32 -28.21 20.50
CA ALA A 175 18.01 -28.52 21.90
C ALA A 175 16.59 -28.08 22.28
N THR A 176 16.17 -26.90 21.82
CA THR A 176 14.82 -26.35 22.09
C THR A 176 13.73 -27.18 21.41
N PHE A 177 13.98 -27.70 20.20
CA PHE A 177 13.02 -28.50 19.44
C PHE A 177 13.11 -30.01 19.73
N HIS A 178 13.98 -30.43 20.64
CA HIS A 178 14.32 -31.84 20.87
C HIS A 178 14.68 -32.59 19.58
N ARG A 179 15.41 -31.92 18.67
CA ARG A 179 15.84 -32.45 17.38
C ARG A 179 17.30 -32.88 17.42
N THR A 180 17.68 -33.75 16.48
CA THR A 180 19.07 -34.18 16.33
C THR A 180 19.93 -33.03 15.80
N PRO A 181 21.12 -32.80 16.38
CA PRO A 181 22.06 -31.80 15.89
C PRO A 181 22.38 -32.00 14.40
N SER A 182 22.28 -30.93 13.62
CA SER A 182 22.69 -30.90 12.22
C SER A 182 23.66 -29.74 11.99
N ALA A 183 24.75 -29.99 11.27
CA ALA A 183 25.70 -28.94 10.92
C ALA A 183 25.06 -27.91 9.97
N VAL A 184 25.32 -26.62 10.20
CA VAL A 184 24.83 -25.54 9.35
C VAL A 184 25.69 -25.47 8.10
N ARG A 185 25.05 -25.58 6.93
CA ARG A 185 25.77 -25.42 5.65
C ARG A 185 26.06 -23.94 5.42
N ARG A 186 27.30 -23.61 5.05
CA ARG A 186 27.65 -22.27 4.57
C ARG A 186 27.09 -22.09 3.15
N ILE A 187 26.04 -21.27 3.03
CA ILE A 187 25.31 -21.00 1.78
C ILE A 187 25.29 -19.48 1.55
N ASN A 188 25.37 -19.04 0.30
CA ASN A 188 25.33 -17.62 -0.11
C ASN A 188 26.41 -16.75 0.57
N VAL A 189 27.64 -17.26 0.61
CA VAL A 189 28.79 -16.47 1.02
C VAL A 189 29.10 -15.46 -0.08
N THR A 190 29.04 -14.16 0.24
CA THR A 190 29.36 -13.07 -0.70
C THR A 190 30.72 -13.32 -1.36
N SER A 191 30.76 -13.28 -2.70
CA SER A 191 31.99 -13.55 -3.46
C SER A 191 32.96 -12.38 -3.41
N ARG A 192 34.27 -12.67 -3.51
CA ARG A 192 35.36 -11.67 -3.60
C ARG A 192 35.43 -10.69 -2.42
N ARG A 193 34.68 -10.95 -1.33
CA ARG A 193 34.65 -10.17 -0.11
C ARG A 193 35.99 -10.28 0.61
N ILE A 194 36.55 -9.13 0.97
CA ILE A 194 37.74 -9.05 1.81
C ILE A 194 37.40 -9.25 3.28
N ASP A 195 38.36 -9.72 4.07
CA ASP A 195 38.22 -9.81 5.52
C ASP A 195 38.36 -8.41 6.14
N GLN A 196 37.61 -8.13 7.21
CA GLN A 196 37.72 -6.84 7.92
C GLN A 196 39.16 -6.57 8.43
N ASP A 197 39.96 -7.61 8.68
CA ASP A 197 41.36 -7.50 9.10
C ASP A 197 42.30 -7.07 7.99
N THR A 198 41.83 -7.06 6.74
CA THR A 198 42.59 -6.53 5.60
C THR A 198 42.31 -5.05 5.31
N LEU A 199 41.35 -4.44 6.02
CA LEU A 199 41.06 -3.01 5.88
C LEU A 199 42.23 -2.16 6.36
N THR A 200 42.50 -1.06 5.66
CA THR A 200 43.40 -0.04 6.16
C THR A 200 42.83 0.61 7.44
N GLU A 201 43.70 1.14 8.30
CA GLU A 201 43.31 1.91 9.50
C GLU A 201 42.30 3.01 9.18
N ALA A 202 42.48 3.71 8.06
CA ALA A 202 41.59 4.78 7.60
C ALA A 202 40.20 4.24 7.23
N GLN A 203 40.13 3.16 6.43
CA GLN A 203 38.86 2.53 6.04
C GLN A 203 38.12 1.97 7.25
N ARG A 204 38.83 1.25 8.14
CA ARG A 204 38.26 0.69 9.36
C ARG A 204 37.64 1.78 10.23
N ARG A 205 38.35 2.90 10.43
CA ARG A 205 37.85 4.03 11.21
C ARG A 205 36.62 4.67 10.57
N ALA A 206 36.65 4.91 9.27
CA ALA A 206 35.56 5.53 8.54
C ALA A 206 34.29 4.65 8.54
N ILE A 207 34.42 3.35 8.29
CA ILE A 207 33.27 2.43 8.34
C ILE A 207 32.70 2.37 9.75
N ARG A 208 33.55 2.22 10.79
CA ARG A 208 33.08 2.19 12.19
C ARG A 208 32.30 3.45 12.55
N GLN A 209 32.76 4.62 12.12
CA GLN A 209 32.04 5.87 12.35
C GLN A 209 30.64 5.89 11.71
N LEU A 210 30.48 5.29 10.52
CA LEU A 210 29.18 5.19 9.85
C LEU A 210 28.21 4.24 10.56
N VAL A 211 28.72 3.17 11.19
CA VAL A 211 27.90 2.12 11.81
C VAL A 211 27.94 2.13 13.35
N GLU A 212 28.49 3.17 13.97
CA GLU A 212 28.73 3.23 15.42
C GLU A 212 27.48 2.92 16.27
N PRO A 213 26.27 3.46 15.96
CA PRO A 213 25.06 3.09 16.70
C PRO A 213 24.73 1.60 16.60
N GLU A 214 24.97 0.97 15.44
CA GLU A 214 24.71 -0.46 15.22
C GLU A 214 25.76 -1.34 15.93
N ILE A 215 26.98 -0.83 16.15
CA ILE A 215 28.01 -1.53 16.96
C ILE A 215 27.51 -1.71 18.39
N GLU A 216 26.90 -0.67 18.97
CA GLU A 216 26.31 -0.75 20.30
C GLU A 216 25.15 -1.75 20.36
N LEU A 217 24.27 -1.76 19.36
CA LEU A 217 23.18 -2.73 19.23
C LEU A 217 23.71 -4.18 19.14
N TYR A 218 24.74 -4.39 18.33
CA TYR A 218 25.37 -5.70 18.15
C TYR A 218 26.01 -6.22 19.44
N GLU A 219 26.71 -5.37 20.19
CA GLU A 219 27.29 -5.75 21.48
C GLU A 219 26.24 -6.08 22.54
N TYR A 220 25.09 -5.39 22.50
CA TYR A 220 23.92 -5.74 23.31
C TYR A 220 23.38 -7.13 22.96
N ALA A 221 23.13 -7.38 21.66
CA ALA A 221 22.67 -8.68 21.16
C ALA A 221 23.64 -9.82 21.52
N ARG A 222 24.95 -9.59 21.36
CA ARG A 222 25.99 -10.57 21.67
C ARG A 222 26.04 -10.90 23.16
N SER A 223 25.84 -9.89 24.01
CA SER A 223 25.76 -10.08 25.45
C SER A 223 24.51 -10.88 25.86
N ARG A 224 23.37 -10.64 25.21
CA ARG A 224 22.13 -11.43 25.36
C ARG A 224 22.35 -12.88 24.92
N PHE A 225 22.87 -13.11 23.71
CA PHE A 225 23.18 -14.44 23.19
C PHE A 225 24.09 -15.26 24.12
N ARG A 226 25.19 -14.66 24.62
CA ARG A 226 26.11 -15.31 25.56
C ARG A 226 25.49 -15.65 26.90
N ARG A 227 24.46 -14.91 27.33
CA ARG A 227 23.67 -15.20 28.53
C ARG A 227 22.80 -16.43 28.30
N ASP A 228 22.09 -16.45 27.17
CA ASP A 228 21.19 -17.55 26.80
C ASP A 228 21.97 -18.84 26.61
N ARG A 229 23.08 -18.80 25.86
CA ARG A 229 23.98 -19.95 25.67
C ARG A 229 24.47 -20.54 27.00
N ARG A 230 24.82 -19.69 27.98
CA ARG A 230 25.23 -20.14 29.32
C ARG A 230 24.10 -20.85 30.06
N SER A 231 22.88 -20.33 29.99
CA SER A 231 21.70 -20.99 30.58
C SER A 231 21.42 -22.35 29.94
N PHE A 232 21.60 -22.50 28.62
CA PHE A 232 21.45 -23.79 27.94
C PHE A 232 22.52 -24.81 28.39
N ILE A 233 23.78 -24.39 28.52
CA ILE A 233 24.86 -25.28 28.98
C ILE A 233 24.65 -25.70 30.45
N SER A 234 24.18 -24.78 31.32
CA SER A 234 23.95 -25.09 32.73
C SER A 234 22.74 -26.00 32.95
N SER A 235 21.68 -25.86 32.15
CA SER A 235 20.51 -26.74 32.19
C SER A 235 20.79 -28.12 31.59
N ALA A 236 21.63 -28.23 30.55
CA ALA A 236 22.09 -29.52 30.03
C ALA A 236 22.94 -30.33 31.03
N ASN A 237 23.61 -29.66 31.98
CA ASN A 237 24.40 -30.31 33.04
C ASN A 237 23.58 -30.73 34.27
N ARG A 238 22.28 -30.37 34.35
CA ARG A 238 21.36 -30.90 35.37
C ARG A 238 20.68 -32.15 34.83
N VAL A 239 21.23 -33.32 35.15
CA VAL A 239 20.52 -34.61 34.99
C VAL A 239 19.27 -34.56 35.88
N PRO A 240 18.05 -34.78 35.36
CA PRO A 240 16.85 -34.76 36.18
C PRO A 240 16.71 -36.07 36.96
N GLN A 241 16.86 -36.02 38.28
CA GLN A 241 16.10 -36.90 39.16
C GLN A 241 14.71 -36.27 39.30
N GLY A 242 13.69 -37.05 38.98
CA GLY A 242 12.33 -36.57 38.79
C GLY A 242 11.75 -35.93 40.05
N GLU A 243 11.34 -34.68 39.91
CA GLU A 243 10.23 -34.04 40.61
C GLU A 243 9.63 -32.99 39.65
N PRO A 244 8.30 -32.81 39.64
CA PRO A 244 7.66 -31.85 38.75
C PRO A 244 7.96 -30.42 39.21
N GLU A 245 8.62 -29.64 38.36
CA GLU A 245 8.87 -28.21 38.63
C GLU A 245 7.55 -27.41 38.68
N PRO A 246 7.48 -26.40 39.56
CA PRO A 246 6.27 -25.66 39.83
C PRO A 246 5.90 -24.75 38.66
N VAL A 247 4.59 -24.73 38.36
CA VAL A 247 3.95 -23.84 37.39
C VAL A 247 4.35 -22.39 37.70
N SER A 248 5.06 -21.76 36.77
CA SER A 248 5.36 -20.32 36.84
C SER A 248 4.05 -19.53 36.95
N PRO A 249 3.96 -18.52 37.84
CA PRO A 249 2.74 -17.78 38.01
C PRO A 249 2.38 -17.06 36.70
N PRO A 250 1.07 -16.94 36.37
CA PRO A 250 0.66 -16.21 35.19
C PRO A 250 1.13 -14.76 35.31
N ILE A 251 1.93 -14.34 34.33
CA ILE A 251 2.24 -12.93 34.09
C ILE A 251 0.88 -12.23 33.91
N PRO A 252 0.64 -11.06 34.53
CA PRO A 252 -0.67 -10.42 34.50
C PRO A 252 -1.15 -10.26 33.06
N SER A 253 -2.36 -10.78 32.80
CA SER A 253 -3.12 -10.52 31.58
C SER A 253 -3.17 -9.01 31.37
N ALA A 254 -2.37 -8.51 30.42
CA ALA A 254 -2.62 -7.19 29.87
C ALA A 254 -4.03 -7.23 29.30
N ALA A 255 -4.87 -6.28 29.72
CA ALA A 255 -6.23 -6.13 29.25
C ALA A 255 -6.28 -6.16 27.71
N PRO A 256 -7.39 -6.62 27.11
CA PRO A 256 -7.55 -6.62 25.65
C PRO A 256 -7.16 -5.26 25.10
N SER A 257 -6.17 -5.23 24.20
CA SER A 257 -5.65 -4.01 23.60
C SER A 257 -6.81 -3.20 23.03
N GLN A 258 -7.07 -2.04 23.62
CA GLN A 258 -8.01 -1.07 23.05
C GLN A 258 -7.53 -0.68 21.65
N LYS A 259 -8.46 -0.65 20.70
CA LYS A 259 -8.23 -0.37 19.27
C LYS A 259 -7.38 0.89 19.11
N ARG A 260 -6.23 0.74 18.43
CA ARG A 260 -5.11 1.69 18.37
C ARG A 260 -5.27 2.68 17.20
N ASP A 261 -5.84 3.85 17.50
CA ASP A 261 -5.67 5.09 16.73
C ASP A 261 -4.33 5.73 17.13
N PHE A 262 -3.59 6.34 16.20
CA PHE A 262 -2.28 6.94 16.52
C PHE A 262 -1.80 8.07 15.61
N GLY A 263 -0.94 8.97 16.11
CA GLY A 263 -0.33 10.07 15.35
C GLY A 263 -0.17 11.32 16.20
N ASP A 264 0.49 12.36 15.67
CA ASP A 264 0.68 13.63 16.39
C ASP A 264 -0.57 14.53 16.47
N LEU A 265 -1.65 14.13 15.80
CA LEU A 265 -2.96 14.77 15.77
C LEU A 265 -2.96 16.23 15.29
N ARG A 266 -1.90 16.67 14.60
CA ARG A 266 -1.89 17.99 13.92
C ARG A 266 -2.86 18.02 12.75
N CYS A 267 -3.12 16.84 12.17
CA CYS A 267 -4.27 16.54 11.33
C CYS A 267 -4.90 15.21 11.76
N GLU A 268 -6.18 15.24 12.10
CA GLU A 268 -6.94 14.13 12.66
C GLU A 268 -7.98 13.60 11.66
N ILE A 269 -8.25 12.29 11.71
CA ILE A 269 -9.33 11.61 10.99
C ILE A 269 -10.51 11.45 11.95
N CYS A 270 -11.51 12.31 11.82
CA CYS A 270 -12.67 12.35 12.71
C CYS A 270 -13.72 11.28 12.36
N GLY A 271 -13.76 10.83 11.10
CA GLY A 271 -14.73 9.82 10.67
C GLY A 271 -14.41 9.29 9.27
N VAL A 272 -14.86 8.08 8.99
CA VAL A 272 -14.72 7.47 7.67
C VAL A 272 -16.02 6.80 7.27
N GLU A 273 -16.49 7.09 6.07
CA GLU A 273 -17.70 6.54 5.49
C GLU A 273 -17.35 5.75 4.23
N VAL A 274 -17.94 4.57 4.09
CA VAL A 274 -17.88 3.77 2.87
C VAL A 274 -19.27 3.71 2.28
N ILE A 275 -19.43 4.18 1.04
CA ILE A 275 -20.73 4.34 0.39
C ILE A 275 -20.68 3.66 -0.96
N GLY A 276 -21.48 2.61 -1.14
CA GLY A 276 -21.80 2.09 -2.46
C GLY A 276 -22.77 3.03 -3.16
N ARG A 277 -22.51 3.37 -4.42
CA ARG A 277 -23.37 4.27 -5.21
C ARG A 277 -24.84 3.85 -5.26
N ALA A 278 -25.10 2.55 -5.40
CA ALA A 278 -26.40 1.89 -5.45
C ALA A 278 -26.76 1.21 -4.12
N SER A 279 -25.80 0.62 -3.43
CA SER A 279 -26.01 -0.13 -2.18
C SER A 279 -26.19 0.77 -0.96
N GLY A 280 -25.72 2.01 -1.01
CA GLY A 280 -25.75 2.95 0.10
C GLY A 280 -24.60 2.76 1.11
N PRO A 281 -24.69 3.36 2.30
CA PRO A 281 -23.61 3.34 3.29
C PRO A 281 -23.41 1.94 3.90
N GLY A 282 -22.15 1.53 4.05
CA GLY A 282 -21.77 0.27 4.70
C GLY A 282 -21.98 -1.00 3.88
N GLN A 283 -22.53 -0.89 2.67
CA GLN A 283 -22.65 -1.99 1.72
C GLN A 283 -22.18 -1.56 0.33
N VAL A 284 -21.50 -2.46 -0.38
CA VAL A 284 -21.00 -2.21 -1.73
C VAL A 284 -21.04 -3.51 -2.51
N MET A 285 -21.64 -3.56 -3.70
CA MET A 285 -21.66 -4.78 -4.51
C MET A 285 -20.46 -4.88 -5.45
N THR A 286 -20.13 -6.11 -5.88
CA THR A 286 -19.05 -6.32 -6.86
C THR A 286 -19.43 -5.71 -8.22
N GLY A 287 -18.58 -4.85 -8.75
CA GLY A 287 -18.75 -4.12 -10.02
C GLY A 287 -19.45 -2.76 -9.85
N GLU A 288 -19.73 -2.35 -8.63
CA GLU A 288 -20.36 -1.06 -8.32
C GLU A 288 -19.31 0.02 -7.99
N PRO A 289 -19.48 1.28 -8.43
CA PRO A 289 -18.68 2.39 -7.92
C PRO A 289 -18.90 2.57 -6.41
N MET A 290 -17.80 2.76 -5.68
CA MET A 290 -17.82 3.06 -4.26
C MET A 290 -17.01 4.31 -3.94
N THR A 291 -17.46 5.04 -2.93
CA THR A 291 -16.77 6.20 -2.37
C THR A 291 -16.35 5.88 -0.95
N VAL A 292 -15.08 6.12 -0.65
CA VAL A 292 -14.53 6.10 0.70
C VAL A 292 -14.24 7.55 1.10
N ALA A 293 -15.03 8.12 2.00
CA ALA A 293 -14.93 9.50 2.43
C ALA A 293 -14.30 9.60 3.82
N LEU A 294 -13.18 10.32 3.92
CA LEU A 294 -12.46 10.58 5.17
C LEU A 294 -12.76 12.02 5.61
N HIS A 295 -13.38 12.16 6.77
CA HIS A 295 -13.58 13.45 7.44
C HIS A 295 -12.36 13.77 8.27
N ILE A 296 -11.67 14.87 7.97
CA ILE A 296 -10.45 15.26 8.67
C ILE A 296 -10.58 16.64 9.32
N SER A 297 -9.94 16.82 10.47
CA SER A 297 -9.74 18.11 11.14
C SER A 297 -8.25 18.46 11.14
N VAL A 298 -7.93 19.66 10.70
CA VAL A 298 -6.56 20.20 10.64
C VAL A 298 -6.44 21.28 11.69
N HIS A 299 -5.41 21.18 12.55
CA HIS A 299 -5.23 22.08 13.69
C HIS A 299 -4.15 23.13 13.48
N GLU A 300 -3.20 22.87 12.58
CA GLU A 300 -2.15 23.80 12.17
C GLU A 300 -1.91 23.73 10.66
N LYS A 301 -1.13 24.66 10.11
CA LYS A 301 -0.80 24.65 8.69
C LYS A 301 0.17 23.50 8.39
N LEU A 302 -0.16 22.67 7.40
CA LEU A 302 0.68 21.58 6.92
C LEU A 302 0.89 21.73 5.41
N ASP A 303 2.13 21.65 4.94
CA ASP A 303 2.45 21.85 3.53
C ASP A 303 2.35 20.55 2.71
N ASP A 304 2.59 19.40 3.35
CA ASP A 304 2.51 18.08 2.72
C ASP A 304 1.64 17.13 3.54
N VAL A 305 0.48 16.78 3.01
CA VAL A 305 -0.43 15.77 3.55
C VAL A 305 -0.70 14.72 2.49
N ASN A 306 -0.21 13.52 2.78
CA ASN A 306 -0.49 12.29 2.07
C ASN A 306 -1.62 11.55 2.80
N VAL A 307 -2.66 11.17 2.06
CA VAL A 307 -3.84 10.50 2.62
C VAL A 307 -3.90 9.08 2.10
N GLY A 308 -3.94 8.09 2.98
CA GLY A 308 -3.93 6.68 2.66
C GLY A 308 -5.19 5.96 3.10
N ILE A 309 -5.55 4.92 2.33
CA ILE A 309 -6.58 3.94 2.69
C ILE A 309 -6.06 2.53 2.45
N ALA A 310 -6.47 1.59 3.30
CA ALA A 310 -6.21 0.17 3.13
C ALA A 310 -7.47 -0.64 3.45
N ILE A 311 -7.86 -1.53 2.53
CA ILE A 311 -8.99 -2.44 2.66
C ILE A 311 -8.44 -3.81 3.04
N LYS A 312 -8.98 -4.39 4.10
CA LYS A 312 -8.62 -5.72 4.62
C LYS A 312 -9.84 -6.65 4.60
N ASN A 313 -9.62 -7.94 4.45
CA ASN A 313 -10.69 -8.95 4.55
C ASN A 313 -11.05 -9.25 6.03
N GLU A 314 -12.02 -10.14 6.27
CA GLU A 314 -12.45 -10.58 7.62
C GLU A 314 -11.33 -11.17 8.49
N ARG A 315 -10.25 -11.66 7.87
CA ARG A 315 -9.09 -12.20 8.56
C ARG A 315 -8.04 -11.12 8.88
N GLY A 316 -8.22 -9.91 8.37
CA GLY A 316 -7.27 -8.80 8.51
C GLY A 316 -6.21 -8.72 7.41
N SER A 317 -6.30 -9.51 6.34
CA SER A 317 -5.30 -9.50 5.26
C SER A 317 -5.51 -8.31 4.37
N LEU A 318 -4.45 -7.59 4.01
CA LEU A 318 -4.52 -6.51 3.04
C LEU A 318 -5.01 -7.04 1.69
N VAL A 319 -6.11 -6.47 1.21
CA VAL A 319 -6.70 -6.80 -0.11
C VAL A 319 -6.38 -5.70 -1.12
N PHE A 320 -6.44 -4.44 -0.68
CA PHE A 320 -6.15 -3.28 -1.52
C PHE A 320 -5.63 -2.14 -0.65
N GLY A 321 -4.67 -1.36 -1.14
CA GLY A 321 -4.20 -0.16 -0.47
C GLY A 321 -3.74 0.88 -1.47
N THR A 322 -4.01 2.15 -1.19
CA THR A 322 -3.52 3.26 -1.99
C THR A 322 -3.35 4.50 -1.11
N ASN A 323 -2.68 5.52 -1.63
CA ASN A 323 -2.60 6.82 -1.00
C ASN A 323 -2.49 7.93 -2.06
N SER A 324 -2.72 9.18 -1.67
CA SER A 324 -2.71 10.30 -2.61
C SER A 324 -1.37 10.42 -3.34
N LEU A 325 -0.25 10.15 -2.67
CA LEU A 325 1.08 10.21 -3.29
C LEU A 325 1.28 9.14 -4.37
N LEU A 326 0.80 7.91 -4.17
CA LEU A 326 0.78 6.86 -5.18
C LEU A 326 -0.13 7.23 -6.37
N LEU A 327 -1.12 8.09 -6.14
CA LEU A 327 -1.97 8.68 -7.18
C LEU A 327 -1.35 9.94 -7.81
N GLY A 328 -0.15 10.34 -7.38
CA GLY A 328 0.60 11.48 -7.93
C GLY A 328 0.33 12.82 -7.26
N GLU A 329 -0.35 12.84 -6.10
CA GLU A 329 -0.88 14.06 -5.47
C GLU A 329 -0.42 14.19 -3.99
N THR A 330 -0.08 15.41 -3.58
CA THR A 330 0.09 15.80 -2.17
C THR A 330 -0.69 17.08 -1.89
N TYR A 331 -1.11 17.28 -0.63
CA TYR A 331 -1.98 18.41 -0.28
C TYR A 331 -1.37 19.30 0.78
N ALA A 332 -1.33 20.60 0.51
CA ALA A 332 -1.12 21.62 1.53
C ALA A 332 -2.48 22.03 2.13
N VAL A 333 -2.59 22.04 3.45
CA VAL A 333 -3.84 22.32 4.18
C VAL A 333 -3.62 23.36 5.29
N SER A 334 -4.60 24.25 5.46
CA SER A 334 -4.68 25.18 6.57
C SER A 334 -5.62 24.67 7.66
N PRO A 335 -5.59 25.21 8.90
CA PRO A 335 -6.54 24.83 9.95
C PRO A 335 -8.00 24.89 9.48
N GLY A 336 -8.76 23.83 9.73
CA GLY A 336 -10.12 23.67 9.20
C GLY A 336 -10.60 22.23 9.17
N ARG A 337 -11.81 22.00 8.66
CA ARG A 337 -12.40 20.66 8.46
C ARG A 337 -12.51 20.38 6.97
N TYR A 338 -12.15 19.17 6.57
CA TYR A 338 -12.15 18.75 5.16
C TYR A 338 -12.76 17.36 5.02
N VAL A 339 -13.23 17.05 3.82
CA VAL A 339 -13.65 15.71 3.42
C VAL A 339 -12.83 15.30 2.22
N ILE A 340 -12.11 14.20 2.32
CA ILE A 340 -11.27 13.65 1.25
C ILE A 340 -11.90 12.34 0.79
N SER A 341 -12.17 12.22 -0.50
CA SER A 341 -12.92 11.09 -1.06
C SER A 341 -12.09 10.30 -2.05
N PHE A 342 -11.95 8.99 -1.81
CA PHE A 342 -11.45 8.04 -2.79
C PHE A 342 -12.64 7.45 -3.54
N ASN A 343 -12.67 7.63 -4.85
CA ASN A 343 -13.67 7.03 -5.73
C ASN A 343 -13.01 5.87 -6.47
N LEU A 344 -13.56 4.67 -6.33
CA LEU A 344 -13.05 3.47 -6.97
C LEU A 344 -14.18 2.57 -7.45
N LEU A 345 -13.88 1.72 -8.43
CA LEU A 345 -14.79 0.66 -8.85
C LEU A 345 -14.55 -0.57 -7.96
N ASN A 346 -15.55 -0.99 -7.19
CA ASN A 346 -15.42 -2.15 -6.32
C ASN A 346 -15.31 -3.42 -7.17
N ARG A 347 -14.19 -4.13 -7.09
CA ARG A 347 -14.00 -5.45 -7.72
C ARG A 347 -13.93 -6.58 -6.70
N LEU A 348 -14.18 -6.30 -5.43
CA LEU A 348 -14.13 -7.30 -4.38
C LEU A 348 -15.31 -8.26 -4.48
N GLY A 349 -15.07 -9.55 -4.28
CA GLY A 349 -16.09 -10.59 -4.19
C GLY A 349 -16.87 -10.52 -2.87
N PRO A 350 -17.92 -11.35 -2.71
CA PRO A 350 -18.75 -11.33 -1.51
C PRO A 350 -17.96 -11.58 -0.21
N GLY A 351 -18.28 -10.82 0.84
CA GLY A 351 -17.63 -10.92 2.15
C GLY A 351 -17.68 -9.62 2.96
N THR A 352 -17.16 -9.64 4.18
CA THR A 352 -17.00 -8.42 5.01
C THR A 352 -15.57 -7.91 4.94
N PHE A 353 -15.43 -6.59 4.91
CA PHE A 353 -14.15 -5.92 4.77
C PHE A 353 -14.01 -4.83 5.83
N GLN A 354 -12.77 -4.63 6.28
CA GLN A 354 -12.37 -3.57 7.18
C GLN A 354 -11.56 -2.53 6.42
N LEU A 355 -11.63 -1.28 6.87
CA LEU A 355 -10.90 -0.17 6.29
C LEU A 355 -9.98 0.44 7.34
N ASP A 356 -8.71 0.61 6.98
CA ASP A 356 -7.76 1.47 7.69
C ASP A 356 -7.59 2.77 6.91
N ALA A 357 -7.31 3.86 7.64
CA ALA A 357 -7.08 5.18 7.06
C ALA A 357 -5.86 5.85 7.71
N ALA A 358 -5.09 6.60 6.91
CA ALA A 358 -3.83 7.20 7.35
C ALA A 358 -3.62 8.61 6.80
N LEU A 359 -2.95 9.45 7.57
CA LEU A 359 -2.47 10.79 7.22
C LEU A 359 -0.99 10.87 7.56
N THR A 360 -0.14 11.05 6.56
CA THR A 360 1.32 11.10 6.70
C THR A 360 1.90 12.27 5.88
N PRO A 361 3.12 12.76 6.18
CA PRO A 361 3.74 13.81 5.36
C PRO A 361 4.37 13.25 4.07
N THR A 362 4.76 11.97 4.04
CA THR A 362 5.38 11.33 2.88
C THR A 362 4.79 9.93 2.61
N SER A 363 5.36 9.18 1.67
CA SER A 363 5.03 7.76 1.41
C SER A 363 5.41 6.83 2.55
N SER A 364 6.28 7.29 3.44
CA SER A 364 6.84 6.51 4.53
C SER A 364 6.32 7.03 5.87
N HIS A 365 5.67 6.16 6.63
CA HIS A 365 5.26 6.47 8.00
C HIS A 365 6.45 6.73 8.95
N TYR A 366 7.69 6.43 8.53
CA TYR A 366 8.92 6.75 9.26
C TYR A 366 9.31 8.23 9.20
N ASP A 367 8.76 9.00 8.25
CA ASP A 367 8.97 10.45 8.16
C ASP A 367 8.01 11.25 9.05
N GLY A 368 7.08 10.57 9.73
CA GLY A 368 6.06 11.12 10.61
C GLY A 368 4.67 10.57 10.29
N CYS A 369 3.75 10.65 11.26
CA CYS A 369 2.35 10.27 11.09
C CYS A 369 1.44 11.29 11.79
N PHE A 370 0.57 11.94 11.03
CA PHE A 370 -0.41 12.86 11.60
C PHE A 370 -1.52 12.10 12.31
N HIS A 371 -2.11 11.12 11.63
CA HIS A 371 -3.11 10.23 12.23
C HIS A 371 -3.30 8.96 11.40
N TRP A 372 -3.31 7.80 12.04
CA TRP A 372 -3.58 6.50 11.48
C TRP A 372 -4.62 5.81 12.34
N ARG A 373 -5.66 5.30 11.70
CA ARG A 373 -6.77 4.62 12.35
C ARG A 373 -6.96 3.25 11.75
N HIS A 374 -6.95 2.25 12.62
CA HIS A 374 -7.22 0.86 12.25
C HIS A 374 -8.70 0.53 12.40
N ASP A 375 -9.23 -0.27 11.47
CA ASP A 375 -10.61 -0.74 11.45
C ASP A 375 -11.61 0.41 11.64
N VAL A 376 -11.29 1.57 11.04
CA VAL A 376 -12.01 2.83 11.22
C VAL A 376 -13.41 2.78 10.60
N ALA A 377 -13.57 1.95 9.58
CA ALA A 377 -14.87 1.61 9.01
C ALA A 377 -14.91 0.13 8.62
N SER A 378 -16.12 -0.39 8.45
CA SER A 378 -16.36 -1.72 7.89
C SER A 378 -17.47 -1.64 6.85
N PHE A 379 -17.39 -2.49 5.84
CA PHE A 379 -18.44 -2.62 4.84
C PHE A 379 -18.58 -4.08 4.41
N SER A 380 -19.75 -4.42 3.86
CA SER A 380 -20.01 -5.76 3.33
C SER A 380 -20.23 -5.72 1.83
N VAL A 381 -19.81 -6.79 1.16
CA VAL A 381 -20.13 -7.10 -0.23
C VAL A 381 -21.13 -8.25 -0.22
N PRO A 382 -22.43 -7.97 -0.27
CA PRO A 382 -23.45 -9.02 -0.11
C PRO A 382 -23.73 -9.77 -1.42
N ALA A 383 -23.42 -9.17 -2.57
CA ALA A 383 -23.79 -9.69 -3.88
C ALA A 383 -22.98 -9.06 -5.02
N TYR A 384 -23.15 -9.61 -6.22
CA TYR A 384 -22.62 -9.08 -7.46
C TYR A 384 -23.60 -8.07 -8.08
N ALA A 385 -23.11 -6.88 -8.45
CA ALA A 385 -23.82 -5.93 -9.30
C ALA A 385 -23.57 -6.20 -10.79
N THR A 386 -22.72 -7.16 -11.14
CA THR A 386 -22.39 -7.52 -12.52
C THR A 386 -22.30 -9.04 -12.66
N HIS A 387 -21.31 -9.56 -13.40
CA HIS A 387 -21.15 -10.98 -13.64
C HIS A 387 -20.79 -11.72 -12.34
N HIS A 388 -21.31 -12.94 -12.21
CA HIS A 388 -20.82 -13.86 -11.19
C HIS A 388 -19.39 -14.29 -11.53
N PHE A 389 -18.53 -14.34 -10.52
CA PHE A 389 -17.22 -14.97 -10.59
C PHE A 389 -16.98 -15.72 -9.27
N GLU A 390 -16.07 -16.69 -9.30
CA GLU A 390 -15.61 -17.35 -8.08
C GLU A 390 -14.26 -16.75 -7.66
N GLY A 391 -14.15 -16.32 -6.40
CA GLY A 391 -12.90 -15.79 -5.84
C GLY A 391 -13.10 -14.50 -5.04
N GLN A 392 -11.97 -13.88 -4.66
CA GLN A 392 -11.97 -12.66 -3.83
C GLN A 392 -11.93 -11.35 -4.63
N VAL A 393 -11.45 -11.39 -5.87
CA VAL A 393 -11.32 -10.21 -6.74
C VAL A 393 -11.77 -10.56 -8.15
N MET A 394 -12.63 -9.69 -8.71
CA MET A 394 -13.11 -9.76 -10.08
C MET A 394 -12.01 -9.27 -11.04
N MET A 395 -11.67 -10.12 -12.00
CA MET A 395 -10.73 -9.82 -13.07
C MET A 395 -11.48 -9.77 -14.42
N ASP A 396 -11.06 -8.86 -15.30
CA ASP A 396 -11.58 -8.83 -16.67
C ASP A 396 -10.93 -9.98 -17.46
N VAL A 397 -11.76 -10.80 -18.12
CA VAL A 397 -11.31 -11.96 -18.90
C VAL A 397 -11.86 -11.86 -20.32
N ASP A 398 -10.97 -12.00 -21.31
CA ASP A 398 -11.34 -12.19 -22.71
C ASP A 398 -11.04 -13.64 -23.12
N LEU A 399 -11.99 -14.27 -23.80
CA LEU A 399 -11.89 -15.66 -24.26
C LEU A 399 -11.94 -15.68 -25.78
N ASN A 400 -10.80 -15.98 -26.39
CA ASN A 400 -10.67 -16.21 -27.82
C ASN A 400 -10.43 -17.70 -28.09
N VAL A 401 -11.10 -18.25 -29.11
CA VAL A 401 -10.93 -19.64 -29.54
C VAL A 401 -10.60 -19.64 -31.03
N GLU A 402 -9.38 -20.06 -31.35
CA GLU A 402 -8.86 -20.14 -32.71
C GLU A 402 -8.66 -21.60 -33.11
N ASN A 403 -9.01 -21.94 -34.35
CA ASN A 403 -8.72 -23.25 -34.91
C ASN A 403 -7.26 -23.32 -35.36
N VAL A 404 -6.50 -24.25 -34.81
CA VAL A 404 -5.06 -24.41 -35.11
C VAL A 404 -4.81 -25.46 -36.21
N GLU A 405 -5.79 -26.34 -36.49
CA GLU A 405 -5.69 -27.41 -37.49
C GLU A 405 -6.70 -27.23 -38.64
N ALA A 406 -6.26 -27.55 -39.86
CA ALA A 406 -7.09 -27.49 -41.05
C ALA A 406 -8.18 -28.57 -41.00
N GLY A 407 -9.45 -28.16 -40.90
CA GLY A 407 -10.62 -29.04 -40.80
C GLY A 407 -11.33 -28.99 -39.44
N SER A 408 -10.76 -28.30 -38.45
CA SER A 408 -11.42 -28.10 -37.15
C SER A 408 -12.51 -27.04 -37.24
N GLU A 409 -13.72 -27.38 -36.79
CA GLU A 409 -14.86 -26.46 -36.70
C GLU A 409 -15.16 -26.14 -35.23
N CYS A 410 -15.12 -24.85 -34.89
CA CYS A 410 -15.56 -24.34 -33.60
C CYS A 410 -16.79 -23.46 -33.83
N THR A 411 -17.95 -23.91 -33.34
CA THR A 411 -19.17 -23.10 -33.36
C THR A 411 -19.46 -22.60 -31.96
N ARG A 412 -19.49 -21.28 -31.76
CA ARG A 412 -19.95 -20.67 -30.51
C ARG A 412 -21.42 -21.03 -30.30
N LYS A 413 -21.71 -21.83 -29.28
CA LYS A 413 -23.08 -22.13 -28.85
C LYS A 413 -23.43 -21.20 -27.69
N CYS A 414 -24.50 -20.43 -27.83
CA CYS A 414 -25.02 -19.61 -26.75
C CYS A 414 -25.74 -20.52 -25.76
N ALA A 415 -25.18 -20.73 -24.57
CA ALA A 415 -25.84 -21.45 -23.50
C ALA A 415 -26.85 -20.49 -22.84
N VAL A 416 -28.11 -20.51 -23.27
CA VAL A 416 -29.18 -19.84 -22.53
C VAL A 416 -29.63 -20.83 -21.44
N GLY A 417 -28.99 -20.74 -20.27
CA GLY A 417 -29.38 -21.48 -19.08
C GLY A 417 -29.87 -20.52 -18.00
N GLU A 418 -30.87 -20.94 -17.24
CA GLU A 418 -31.56 -20.22 -16.14
C GLU A 418 -30.68 -19.79 -14.94
N HIS A 419 -29.35 -19.72 -15.10
CA HIS A 419 -28.46 -19.31 -14.02
C HIS A 419 -28.08 -17.84 -14.11
N ALA A 420 -28.71 -17.11 -13.19
CA ALA A 420 -28.45 -15.74 -12.75
C ALA A 420 -28.84 -14.66 -13.77
N PRO A 421 -30.02 -14.03 -13.64
CA PRO A 421 -30.22 -12.72 -14.24
C PRO A 421 -29.06 -11.83 -13.79
N LEU A 422 -28.31 -11.29 -14.76
CA LEU A 422 -27.44 -10.14 -14.56
C LEU A 422 -28.23 -9.12 -13.73
N ARG A 423 -27.95 -9.05 -12.43
CA ARG A 423 -28.37 -7.93 -11.60
C ARG A 423 -27.37 -6.82 -11.85
N THR A 424 -27.31 -6.36 -13.11
CA THR A 424 -26.83 -5.00 -13.35
C THR A 424 -27.68 -4.14 -12.45
N PHE A 425 -27.08 -3.50 -11.44
CA PHE A 425 -27.69 -2.30 -10.89
C PHE A 425 -27.57 -1.26 -11.99
N GLY A 426 -28.44 -1.39 -12.99
CA GLY A 426 -28.90 -0.24 -13.70
C GLY A 426 -29.44 0.65 -12.60
N ASN A 427 -28.68 1.68 -12.22
CA ASN A 427 -29.33 2.95 -12.11
C ASN A 427 -29.99 3.14 -13.48
N THR A 428 -31.25 2.74 -13.59
CA THR A 428 -32.06 2.91 -14.78
C THR A 428 -32.37 4.38 -14.83
N SER A 429 -31.34 5.19 -15.12
CA SER A 429 -31.57 6.56 -15.43
C SER A 429 -32.54 6.55 -16.60
N LYS A 430 -33.69 7.19 -16.39
CA LYS A 430 -34.71 7.25 -17.42
C LYS A 430 -34.18 8.13 -18.53
N THR A 431 -34.56 7.82 -19.76
CA THR A 431 -34.36 8.76 -20.87
C THR A 431 -35.16 10.01 -20.54
N LEU A 432 -34.49 11.16 -20.48
CA LEU A 432 -35.16 12.43 -20.25
C LEU A 432 -36.10 12.73 -21.41
N THR A 433 -37.23 13.34 -21.08
CA THR A 433 -38.17 13.92 -22.06
C THR A 433 -38.20 15.45 -21.97
N ASP A 434 -37.73 16.01 -20.85
CA ASP A 434 -37.59 17.44 -20.61
C ASP A 434 -36.12 17.82 -20.39
N PHE A 435 -35.59 18.59 -21.34
CA PHE A 435 -34.18 18.99 -21.39
C PHE A 435 -33.97 20.47 -21.06
N ARG A 436 -34.97 21.16 -20.50
CA ARG A 436 -34.86 22.59 -20.21
C ARG A 436 -33.76 22.86 -19.19
N SER A 437 -32.80 23.69 -19.59
CA SER A 437 -31.61 24.01 -18.81
C SER A 437 -31.16 25.45 -19.02
N THR A 438 -30.48 26.00 -18.02
CA THR A 438 -29.78 27.28 -18.15
C THR A 438 -28.32 27.08 -17.79
N LEU A 439 -27.42 27.54 -18.66
CA LEU A 439 -25.98 27.51 -18.42
C LEU A 439 -25.43 28.95 -18.29
N ASN A 440 -24.62 29.16 -17.28
CA ASN A 440 -23.86 30.40 -17.08
C ASN A 440 -22.37 30.07 -16.95
N ILE A 441 -21.59 30.43 -17.96
CA ILE A 441 -20.13 30.30 -17.93
C ILE A 441 -19.59 31.44 -17.09
N MET A 442 -19.00 31.09 -15.94
CA MET A 442 -18.51 32.04 -14.94
C MET A 442 -17.07 32.48 -15.25
N SER A 443 -16.30 31.64 -15.94
CA SER A 443 -14.96 31.97 -16.42
C SER A 443 -15.00 33.05 -17.49
N ARG A 444 -14.07 34.02 -17.42
CA ARG A 444 -13.81 34.99 -18.48
C ARG A 444 -12.48 34.65 -19.16
N VAL A 445 -12.55 34.24 -20.41
CA VAL A 445 -11.40 33.88 -21.22
C VAL A 445 -11.66 34.41 -22.62
N ASP A 446 -10.72 35.19 -23.15
CA ASP A 446 -10.85 35.80 -24.49
C ASP A 446 -9.87 35.21 -25.51
N MET A 447 -8.72 34.70 -25.03
CA MET A 447 -7.64 34.18 -25.88
C MET A 447 -6.98 32.96 -25.25
N VAL A 448 -6.73 31.92 -26.06
CA VAL A 448 -6.23 30.61 -25.62
C VAL A 448 -5.32 29.98 -26.67
N PRO A 449 -4.29 29.21 -26.31
CA PRO A 449 -3.47 28.49 -27.28
C PRO A 449 -4.26 27.40 -28.03
N ARG A 450 -3.88 27.11 -29.29
CA ARG A 450 -4.40 25.95 -30.04
C ARG A 450 -4.09 24.60 -29.37
N GLY A 451 -4.99 23.64 -29.51
CA GLY A 451 -4.84 22.28 -28.98
C GLY A 451 -4.64 22.19 -27.46
N SER A 452 -5.03 23.22 -26.71
CA SER A 452 -4.85 23.30 -25.25
C SER A 452 -6.12 22.91 -24.51
N ASP A 453 -5.95 22.39 -23.29
CA ASP A 453 -7.05 22.04 -22.40
C ASP A 453 -7.33 23.21 -21.44
N LEU A 454 -8.61 23.57 -21.31
CA LEU A 454 -9.15 24.65 -20.49
C LEU A 454 -10.16 24.07 -19.50
N LEU A 455 -10.19 24.63 -18.29
CA LEU A 455 -11.25 24.37 -17.33
C LEU A 455 -12.11 25.64 -17.18
N LEU A 456 -13.35 25.55 -17.62
CA LEU A 456 -14.32 26.64 -17.50
C LEU A 456 -15.26 26.34 -16.34
N GLN A 457 -15.35 27.23 -15.35
CA GLN A 457 -16.35 27.11 -14.30
C GLN A 457 -17.72 27.47 -14.88
N VAL A 458 -18.68 26.56 -14.74
CA VAL A 458 -20.02 26.71 -15.30
C VAL A 458 -21.05 26.43 -14.21
N LYS A 459 -22.01 27.34 -14.06
CA LYS A 459 -23.23 27.08 -13.31
C LYS A 459 -24.29 26.54 -14.26
N VAL A 460 -24.74 25.32 -14.01
CA VAL A 460 -25.87 24.69 -14.72
C VAL A 460 -27.11 24.74 -13.83
N THR A 461 -28.28 24.98 -14.40
CA THR A 461 -29.56 25.01 -13.67
C THR A 461 -30.58 24.16 -14.38
N ASN A 462 -31.22 23.26 -13.65
CA ASN A 462 -32.29 22.43 -14.17
C ASN A 462 -33.61 23.19 -14.16
N ASN A 463 -34.08 23.56 -15.36
CA ASN A 463 -35.35 24.26 -15.56
C ASN A 463 -36.47 23.31 -16.03
N GLY A 464 -36.17 22.02 -16.14
CA GLY A 464 -37.10 20.97 -16.52
C GLY A 464 -37.85 20.37 -15.34
N ALA A 465 -38.72 19.41 -15.63
CA ALA A 465 -39.52 18.67 -14.65
C ALA A 465 -38.86 17.38 -14.15
N GLU A 466 -37.75 16.95 -14.76
CA GLU A 466 -37.08 15.67 -14.47
C GLU A 466 -35.69 15.89 -13.89
N ALA A 467 -35.28 15.05 -12.94
CA ALA A 467 -33.92 15.08 -12.40
C ALA A 467 -32.91 14.62 -13.45
N TRP A 468 -31.81 15.35 -13.58
CA TRP A 468 -30.73 14.94 -14.49
C TRP A 468 -29.88 13.87 -13.80
N PRO A 469 -29.84 12.65 -14.36
CA PRO A 469 -29.10 11.55 -13.77
C PRO A 469 -27.60 11.77 -13.96
N HIS A 470 -26.81 11.86 -12.89
CA HIS A 470 -25.35 11.95 -12.98
C HIS A 470 -24.68 10.60 -13.28
N GLY A 471 -25.45 9.52 -13.33
CA GLY A 471 -25.00 8.16 -13.63
C GLY A 471 -26.09 7.24 -14.13
N GLY A 472 -25.75 5.96 -14.23
CA GLY A 472 -26.67 4.93 -14.68
C GLY A 472 -26.53 4.63 -16.17
N ARG A 473 -27.59 4.08 -16.77
CA ARG A 473 -27.57 3.62 -18.17
C ARG A 473 -27.40 4.74 -19.19
N TYR A 474 -27.91 5.92 -18.85
CA TYR A 474 -27.92 7.15 -19.64
C TYR A 474 -27.54 8.34 -18.73
N PRO A 475 -26.26 8.48 -18.35
CA PRO A 475 -25.79 9.61 -17.54
C PRO A 475 -25.88 10.94 -18.30
N THR A 476 -26.02 12.04 -17.57
CA THR A 476 -25.95 13.39 -18.08
C THR A 476 -24.57 13.98 -17.80
N HIS A 477 -23.91 14.48 -18.84
CA HIS A 477 -22.61 15.15 -18.78
C HIS A 477 -22.70 16.60 -19.27
N LEU A 478 -21.82 17.44 -18.75
CA LEU A 478 -21.54 18.76 -19.32
C LEU A 478 -20.53 18.62 -20.45
N SER A 479 -20.81 19.24 -21.59
CA SER A 479 -19.95 19.17 -22.78
C SER A 479 -20.12 20.41 -23.66
N TYR A 480 -19.58 20.39 -24.86
CA TYR A 480 -19.56 21.55 -25.74
C TYR A 480 -19.47 21.18 -27.22
N ARG A 481 -19.75 22.17 -28.07
CA ARG A 481 -19.45 22.19 -29.50
C ARG A 481 -18.59 23.40 -29.85
N TRP A 482 -17.73 23.26 -30.85
CA TRP A 482 -16.99 24.37 -31.43
C TRP A 482 -17.56 24.76 -32.79
N LEU A 483 -17.83 26.05 -32.97
CA LEU A 483 -18.28 26.63 -34.23
C LEU A 483 -17.25 27.63 -34.78
N ALA A 484 -17.06 27.60 -36.09
CA ALA A 484 -16.37 28.62 -36.86
C ALA A 484 -17.16 29.94 -36.88
N PRO A 485 -16.56 31.08 -37.29
CA PRO A 485 -17.25 32.36 -37.40
C PRO A 485 -18.46 32.36 -38.34
N ASP A 486 -18.46 31.48 -39.35
CA ASP A 486 -19.56 31.31 -40.30
C ASP A 486 -20.67 30.37 -39.80
N GLY A 487 -20.54 29.86 -38.57
CA GLY A 487 -21.49 28.93 -37.95
C GLY A 487 -21.21 27.45 -38.22
N THR A 488 -20.17 27.11 -39.01
CA THR A 488 -19.81 25.72 -39.29
C THR A 488 -19.36 25.01 -38.01
N ILE A 489 -19.94 23.85 -37.70
CA ILE A 489 -19.53 23.03 -36.56
C ILE A 489 -18.18 22.38 -36.88
N ILE A 490 -17.14 22.73 -36.12
CA ILE A 490 -15.80 22.17 -36.22
C ILE A 490 -15.65 20.96 -35.28
N VAL A 491 -16.21 21.07 -34.08
CA VAL A 491 -16.28 19.96 -33.12
C VAL A 491 -17.73 19.78 -32.73
N ALA A 492 -18.34 18.70 -33.22
CA ALA A 492 -19.73 18.35 -32.93
C ALA A 492 -19.89 17.61 -31.58
N ASP A 493 -18.81 17.00 -31.11
CA ASP A 493 -18.80 16.14 -29.94
C ASP A 493 -17.58 16.44 -29.04
N GLY A 494 -17.76 17.34 -28.08
CA GLY A 494 -16.72 17.78 -27.14
C GLY A 494 -16.46 16.79 -26.00
N LEU A 495 -15.42 17.06 -25.20
CA LEU A 495 -15.09 16.25 -24.02
C LEU A 495 -16.26 16.21 -23.02
N ARG A 496 -16.40 15.09 -22.31
CA ARG A 496 -17.40 14.91 -21.24
C ARG A 496 -16.84 15.36 -19.90
N SER A 497 -17.60 16.20 -19.20
CA SER A 497 -17.35 16.58 -17.82
C SER A 497 -18.47 16.02 -16.94
N GLU A 498 -18.11 15.24 -15.92
CA GLU A 498 -19.07 14.60 -15.04
C GLU A 498 -19.80 15.61 -14.15
N LEU A 499 -21.08 15.31 -13.86
CA LEU A 499 -21.83 16.03 -12.85
C LEU A 499 -21.57 15.37 -11.49
N ALA A 500 -21.32 16.18 -10.45
CA ALA A 500 -21.00 15.67 -9.12
C ALA A 500 -22.14 14.90 -8.45
N CYS A 501 -23.39 15.19 -8.83
CA CYS A 501 -24.60 14.57 -8.30
C CYS A 501 -25.78 14.76 -9.27
N ASP A 502 -26.88 14.03 -9.03
CA ASP A 502 -28.13 14.24 -9.75
C ASP A 502 -28.61 15.69 -9.58
N VAL A 503 -28.91 16.37 -10.69
CA VAL A 503 -29.40 17.75 -10.65
C VAL A 503 -30.93 17.73 -10.65
N GLN A 504 -31.53 17.91 -9.48
CA GLN A 504 -32.98 17.90 -9.29
C GLN A 504 -33.66 19.09 -10.02
N PRO A 505 -34.95 18.95 -10.41
CA PRO A 505 -35.73 20.06 -10.96
C PRO A 505 -35.64 21.33 -10.11
N GLY A 506 -35.39 22.48 -10.75
CA GLY A 506 -35.23 23.78 -10.10
C GLY A 506 -33.90 24.01 -9.39
N SER A 507 -33.02 23.01 -9.31
CA SER A 507 -31.72 23.13 -8.64
C SER A 507 -30.62 23.62 -9.59
N SER A 508 -29.57 24.21 -9.02
CA SER A 508 -28.35 24.57 -9.75
C SER A 508 -27.14 23.82 -9.20
N LEU A 509 -26.20 23.50 -10.09
CA LEU A 509 -24.89 22.94 -9.76
C LEU A 509 -23.80 23.83 -10.36
N VAL A 510 -22.75 24.12 -9.59
CA VAL A 510 -21.54 24.74 -10.11
C VAL A 510 -20.50 23.63 -10.29
N THR A 511 -19.99 23.49 -11.50
CA THR A 511 -19.00 22.47 -11.85
C THR A 511 -17.99 23.03 -12.85
N TYR A 512 -16.97 22.24 -13.19
CA TYR A 512 -15.97 22.60 -14.19
C TYR A 512 -16.23 21.83 -15.48
N MET A 513 -16.16 22.54 -16.61
CA MET A 513 -16.19 21.98 -17.95
C MET A 513 -14.77 21.90 -18.50
N GLN A 514 -14.31 20.70 -18.84
CA GLN A 514 -13.07 20.48 -19.56
C GLN A 514 -13.28 20.73 -21.05
N VAL A 515 -12.49 21.63 -21.62
CA VAL A 515 -12.59 22.04 -23.03
C VAL A 515 -11.23 21.91 -23.69
N ARG A 516 -11.15 21.23 -24.82
CA ARG A 516 -9.97 21.24 -25.70
C ARG A 516 -10.20 22.24 -26.81
N THR A 517 -9.26 23.17 -27.01
CA THR A 517 -9.35 24.15 -28.08
C THR A 517 -9.03 23.51 -29.44
N PRO A 518 -9.59 24.04 -30.55
CA PRO A 518 -9.23 23.60 -31.89
C PRO A 518 -7.73 23.69 -32.16
N ASP A 519 -7.23 22.81 -33.04
CA ASP A 519 -5.82 22.82 -33.48
C ASP A 519 -5.52 23.97 -34.46
N GLN A 520 -6.57 24.63 -34.97
CA GLN A 520 -6.47 25.76 -35.89
C GLN A 520 -6.58 27.07 -35.10
N ALA A 521 -5.67 28.01 -35.39
CA ALA A 521 -5.79 29.36 -34.87
C ALA A 521 -6.94 30.11 -35.57
N GLY A 522 -7.63 30.99 -34.84
CA GLY A 522 -8.77 31.72 -35.36
C GLY A 522 -9.75 32.15 -34.28
N LYS A 523 -10.82 32.83 -34.69
CA LYS A 523 -11.95 33.16 -33.81
C LYS A 523 -12.96 32.03 -33.89
N PHE A 524 -13.41 31.54 -32.74
CA PHE A 524 -14.37 30.45 -32.65
C PHE A 524 -15.44 30.78 -31.60
N GLN A 525 -16.56 30.07 -31.69
CA GLN A 525 -17.61 30.09 -30.68
C GLN A 525 -17.62 28.73 -29.98
N LEU A 526 -17.39 28.74 -28.67
CA LEU A 526 -17.64 27.57 -27.83
C LEU A 526 -19.12 27.60 -27.42
N ILE A 527 -19.85 26.53 -27.70
CA ILE A 527 -21.23 26.37 -27.26
C ILE A 527 -21.27 25.32 -26.17
N ALA A 528 -21.36 25.74 -24.90
CA ALA A 528 -21.51 24.85 -23.75
C ALA A 528 -22.95 24.33 -23.67
N SER A 529 -23.14 23.03 -23.46
CA SER A 529 -24.45 22.41 -23.24
C SER A 529 -24.32 21.08 -22.48
N LEU A 530 -25.44 20.46 -22.16
CA LEU A 530 -25.49 19.13 -21.53
C LEU A 530 -25.80 18.07 -22.59
N VAL A 531 -25.38 16.83 -22.33
CA VAL A 531 -25.73 15.66 -23.13
C VAL A 531 -26.13 14.53 -22.19
N GLN A 532 -27.26 13.89 -22.46
CA GLN A 532 -27.58 12.61 -21.85
C GLN A 532 -27.11 11.50 -22.79
N GLU A 533 -26.17 10.68 -22.33
CA GLU A 533 -25.53 9.65 -23.15
C GLU A 533 -26.55 8.68 -23.74
N HIS A 534 -26.35 8.37 -25.02
CA HIS A 534 -27.24 7.54 -25.83
C HIS A 534 -28.70 8.01 -25.92
N VAL A 535 -29.01 9.25 -25.51
CA VAL A 535 -30.36 9.84 -25.58
C VAL A 535 -30.37 11.09 -26.47
N ALA A 536 -29.86 12.22 -25.98
CA ALA A 536 -29.90 13.48 -26.73
C ALA A 536 -28.95 14.54 -26.14
N TRP A 537 -28.53 15.46 -27.00
CA TRP A 537 -27.95 16.74 -26.58
C TRP A 537 -29.06 17.71 -26.20
N PHE A 538 -28.88 18.43 -25.10
CA PHE A 538 -29.89 19.37 -24.61
C PHE A 538 -30.09 20.52 -25.61
N ILE A 539 -29.02 21.02 -26.21
CA ILE A 539 -29.09 22.08 -27.22
C ILE A 539 -29.89 21.70 -28.48
N ASP A 540 -29.91 20.42 -28.84
CA ASP A 540 -30.66 19.96 -30.03
C ASP A 540 -32.18 19.93 -29.78
N THR A 541 -32.60 20.07 -28.52
CA THR A 541 -34.02 20.08 -28.11
C THR A 541 -34.58 21.50 -27.91
N GLY A 542 -33.72 22.52 -27.87
CA GLY A 542 -34.13 23.91 -27.69
C GLY A 542 -32.93 24.87 -27.60
N GLY A 543 -33.00 26.00 -28.31
CA GLY A 543 -31.88 26.94 -28.45
C GLY A 543 -31.37 27.57 -27.14
N ASP A 544 -32.22 27.63 -26.10
CA ASP A 544 -31.86 28.21 -24.79
C ASP A 544 -31.05 27.24 -23.91
N ASN A 545 -30.95 25.96 -24.29
CA ASN A 545 -30.22 24.93 -23.54
C ASN A 545 -28.71 24.93 -23.80
N GLY A 546 -28.21 25.97 -24.47
CA GLY A 546 -26.80 26.16 -24.76
C GLY A 546 -26.34 27.56 -24.38
N ARG A 547 -25.05 27.70 -24.04
CA ARG A 547 -24.43 29.00 -23.80
C ARG A 547 -23.22 29.19 -24.70
N ALA A 548 -23.28 30.20 -25.55
CA ALA A 548 -22.17 30.61 -26.40
C ALA A 548 -21.14 31.44 -25.63
N MET A 549 -19.85 31.20 -25.91
CA MET A 549 -18.72 32.00 -25.47
C MET A 549 -17.76 32.22 -26.64
N PRO A 550 -17.56 33.48 -27.09
CA PRO A 550 -16.55 33.80 -28.09
C PRO A 550 -15.14 33.55 -27.54
N LEU A 551 -14.28 32.91 -28.31
CA LEU A 551 -12.88 32.67 -27.96
C LEU A 551 -11.96 32.90 -29.18
N THR A 552 -10.78 33.46 -28.93
CA THR A 552 -9.71 33.54 -29.92
C THR A 552 -8.66 32.46 -29.63
N VAL A 553 -8.46 31.55 -30.58
CA VAL A 553 -7.41 30.52 -30.51
C VAL A 553 -6.17 31.07 -31.20
N SER A 554 -5.06 31.19 -30.47
CA SER A 554 -3.78 31.72 -30.93
C SER A 554 -2.77 30.63 -31.29
#